data_AF-A0A3M0Z7B0-F1
#
_entry.id   AF-A0A3M0Z7B0-F1
#
_cell.length_a   1.000
_cell.length_b   1.000
_cell.length_c   1.000
_cell.angle_alpha   90.00
_cell.angle_beta   90.00
_cell.angle_gamma   90.00
#
_symmetry.space_group_name_H-M   'P 1'
#
loop_
_entity.id
_entity.type
_entity.pdbx_description
1 polymer ?
#
loop_
_entity_poly.entity_id
_entity_poly.type
_entity_poly.pdbx_seq_one_letter_code
_entity_poly.pdbx_strand_id
1 'polypeptide(L)' 'MTRPLSPEERHRLIAEAAYLRAEARGFVPGHELEDWLAAEAEVEARLGR' A
#
# COMPACT_ATOMS: atom_id res chain seq x y z
N MET A 1 16.58 -15.63 8.28
CA MET A 1 16.12 -14.67 9.30
C MET A 1 15.63 -13.43 8.56
N THR A 2 14.33 -13.27 8.37
CA THR A 2 13.74 -12.08 7.75
C THR A 2 13.70 -10.96 8.80
N ARG A 3 14.35 -9.83 8.52
CA ARG A 3 14.27 -8.65 9.39
C ARG A 3 12.84 -8.09 9.33
N PRO A 4 12.16 -7.84 10.46
CA PRO A 4 10.87 -7.16 10.44
C PRO A 4 11.06 -5.76 9.86
N LEU A 5 10.12 -5.34 9.00
CA LEU A 5 10.15 -4.00 8.42
C LEU A 5 9.95 -2.93 9.51
N SER A 6 10.62 -1.79 9.34
CA SER A 6 10.32 -0.62 10.15
C SER A 6 8.94 -0.05 9.77
N PRO A 7 8.31 0.73 10.66
CA PRO A 7 7.06 1.43 10.33
C PRO A 7 7.16 2.30 9.07
N GLU A 8 8.31 2.95 8.85
CA GLU A 8 8.56 3.79 7.68
C GLU A 8 8.66 2.96 6.40
N GLU A 9 9.34 1.81 6.46
CA GLU A 9 9.43 0.87 5.33
C GLU A 9 8.05 0.33 4.96
N ARG A 10 7.25 -0.05 5.96
CA ARG A 10 5.85 -0.47 5.77
C ARG A 10 5.02 0.65 5.12
N HIS A 11 5.11 1.87 5.66
CA HIS A 11 4.37 3.02 5.14
C HIS A 11 4.75 3.34 3.68
N ARG A 12 6.03 3.24 3.33
CA ARG A 12 6.50 3.45 1.95
C ARG A 12 5.89 2.43 0.98
N LEU A 13 5.83 1.16 1.36
CA LEU A 13 5.23 0.12 0.53
C LEU A 13 3.72 0.34 0.32
N ILE A 14 3.01 0.75 1.38
CA ILE A 14 1.58 1.08 1.30
C ILE A 14 1.37 2.27 0.36
N ALA A 15 2.15 3.35 0.53
CA ALA A 15 2.04 4.55 -0.29
C ALA A 15 2.33 4.26 -1.77
N GLU A 16 3.34 3.46 -2.08
CA GLU A 16 3.66 3.05 -3.45
C GLU A 16 2.54 2.21 -4.07
N ALA A 17 1.99 1.23 -3.34
CA ALA A 17 0.87 0.43 -3.83
C ALA A 17 -0.41 1.27 -4.02
N ALA A 18 -0.71 2.19 -3.11
CA ALA A 18 -1.83 3.12 -3.26
C ALA A 18 -1.64 4.04 -4.47
N TYR A 19 -0.43 4.56 -4.68
CA TYR A 19 -0.09 5.38 -5.84
C TYR A 19 -0.31 4.62 -7.16
N LEU A 20 0.16 3.38 -7.28
CA LEU A 20 -0.02 2.58 -8.49
C LEU A 20 -1.49 2.28 -8.77
N ARG A 21 -2.31 2.14 -7.74
CA ARG A 21 -3.77 1.98 -7.88
C ARG A 21 -4.42 3.26 -8.38
N ALA A 22 -4.01 4.41 -7.85
CA ALA A 22 -4.44 5.71 -8.32
C ALA A 22 -4.04 5.93 -9.78
N GLU A 23 -2.78 5.63 -10.13
CA GLU A 23 -2.26 5.71 -11.49
C GLU A 23 -3.05 4.82 -12.46
N ALA A 24 -3.35 3.57 -12.09
CA ALA A 24 -4.07 2.62 -12.94
C ALA A 24 -5.48 3.09 -13.35
N ARG A 25 -6.11 3.97 -12.55
CA ARG A 25 -7.39 4.61 -12.89
C ARG A 25 -7.26 6.05 -13.39
N GLY A 26 -6.04 6.54 -13.62
CA GLY A 26 -5.80 7.91 -14.07
C GLY A 26 -6.04 8.98 -13.01
N PHE A 27 -5.77 8.66 -11.74
CA PHE A 27 -5.89 9.56 -10.58
C PHE A 27 -7.29 10.20 -10.42
N VAL A 28 -8.35 9.47 -10.80
CA VAL A 28 -9.72 9.92 -10.56
C VAL A 28 -9.92 10.14 -9.04
N PRO A 29 -10.40 11.33 -8.61
CA PRO A 29 -10.57 11.68 -7.21
C PRO A 29 -11.73 10.94 -6.54
N GLY A 30 -11.72 10.86 -5.21
CA GLY A 30 -12.77 10.19 -4.42
C GLY A 30 -12.55 8.70 -4.23
N HIS A 31 -11.32 8.23 -4.41
CA HIS A 31 -10.89 6.83 -4.27
C HIS A 31 -9.59 6.70 -3.46
N GLU A 32 -9.11 7.79 -2.87
CA GLU A 32 -7.81 7.87 -2.19
C GLU A 32 -7.78 6.97 -0.96
N LEU A 33 -8.89 6.94 -0.20
CA LEU A 33 -9.00 6.11 0.99
C LEU A 33 -9.11 4.63 0.63
N GLU A 34 -9.90 4.29 -0.39
CA GLU A 34 -10.09 2.92 -0.86
C GLU A 34 -8.77 2.33 -1.36
N ASP A 35 -7.98 3.12 -2.10
CA ASP A 35 -6.65 2.72 -2.52
C ASP A 35 -5.71 2.46 -1.36
N TRP A 36 -5.72 3.36 -0.37
CA TRP A 36 -4.90 3.23 0.81
C TRP A 36 -5.24 1.94 1.57
N LEU A 37 -6.52 1.71 1.83
CA LEU A 37 -6.99 0.50 2.53
C LEU A 37 -6.66 -0.78 1.75
N ALA A 38 -6.81 -0.77 0.42
CA ALA A 38 -6.45 -1.90 -0.42
C ALA A 38 -4.93 -2.16 -0.41
N ALA A 39 -4.13 -1.09 -0.44
CA ALA A 39 -2.67 -1.17 -0.33
C ALA A 39 -2.21 -1.68 1.04
N GLU A 40 -2.84 -1.22 2.13
CA GLU A 40 -2.59 -1.75 3.48
C GLU A 40 -2.84 -3.25 3.55
N ALA A 41 -4.01 -3.70 3.09
CA ALA A 41 -4.37 -5.12 3.08
C ALA A 41 -3.39 -5.97 2.24
N GLU A 42 -2.95 -5.45 1.10
CA GLU A 42 -1.96 -6.12 0.24
C GLU A 42 -0.59 -6.25 0.91
N VAL A 43 -0.11 -5.18 1.56
CA VAL A 43 1.18 -5.19 2.26
C VAL A 43 1.11 -6.13 3.47
N GLU A 44 0.04 -6.08 4.26
CA GLU A 44 -0.16 -7.00 5.39
C GLU A 44 -0.17 -8.47 4.93
N ALA A 45 -0.87 -8.79 3.83
CA ALA A 45 -0.91 -10.15 3.30
C ALA A 45 0.47 -10.67 2.83
N ARG A 46 1.38 -9.78 2.43
CA ARG A 46 2.76 -10.11 2.05
C ARG A 46 3.67 -10.29 3.25
N LEU A 47 3.43 -9.56 4.34
CA LEU A 47 4.23 -9.60 5.57
C LEU A 47 3.78 -10.67 6.56
N GLY A 48 2.50 -11.03 6.54
CA GLY A 48 1.90 -12.07 7.39
C GLY A 48 2.06 -13.51 6.88
N ARG A 49 3.00 -13.79 5.97
CA ARG A 49 3.38 -15.14 5.54
C ARG A 49 4.71 -15.59 6.14
#